data_AF-A0A0W0FE55-F1
#
_entry.id   AF-A0A0W0FE55-F1
#
_cell.length_a   1.000
_cell.length_b   1.000
_cell.length_c   1.000
_cell.angle_alpha   90.00
_cell.angle_beta   90.00
_cell.angle_gamma   90.00
#
_symmetry.space_group_name_H-M   'P 1'
#
loop_
_entity.id
_entity.type
_entity.pdbx_description
1 polymer ?
#
loop_
_entity_poly.entity_id
_entity_poly.type
_entity_poly.pdbx_seq_one_letter_code
_entity_poly.pdbx_strand_id
1 'polypeptide(L)'
;MNPDVFPEPESFCPERWLEDKDRTLDRYLVSFGKGPRSCLGINLAWCELYLIMGNVFRKLNLSSDSDLWSEVRFKEVFVPVYEGDVLSATAEERRS
;
A
#
# COMPACT_ATOMS: atom_id res chain seq x y z
N MET A 1 3.88 -12.74 -8.87
CA MET A 1 2.79 -13.04 -7.91
C MET A 1 2.65 -14.56 -7.79
N ASN A 2 2.82 -15.13 -6.59
CA ASN A 2 2.82 -16.60 -6.40
C ASN A 2 1.49 -17.06 -5.77
N PRO A 3 0.58 -17.72 -6.53
CA PRO A 3 -0.73 -18.13 -6.05
C PRO A 3 -0.67 -19.28 -5.02
N ASP A 4 0.41 -20.06 -4.99
CA ASP A 4 0.56 -21.16 -4.02
C ASP A 4 0.80 -20.64 -2.59
N VAL A 5 1.32 -19.42 -2.47
CA VAL A 5 1.59 -18.74 -1.19
C VAL A 5 0.50 -17.72 -0.87
N PHE A 6 0.01 -17.01 -1.89
CA PHE A 6 -0.99 -15.96 -1.76
C PHE A 6 -2.19 -16.27 -2.66
N PRO A 7 -3.25 -16.92 -2.15
CA PRO A 7 -4.50 -17.10 -2.90
C PRO A 7 -5.02 -15.75 -3.44
N GLU A 8 -5.44 -15.63 -4.68
CA GLU A 8 -5.83 -14.34 -5.29
C GLU A 8 -4.73 -13.26 -5.14
N PRO A 9 -3.51 -13.49 -5.67
CA PRO A 9 -2.35 -12.66 -5.37
C PRO A 9 -2.41 -11.27 -6.01
N GLU A 10 -3.30 -11.07 -6.98
CA GLU A 10 -3.52 -9.79 -7.68
C GLU A 10 -4.58 -8.93 -6.97
N SER A 11 -5.27 -9.47 -5.97
CA SER A 11 -6.33 -8.79 -5.25
C SER A 11 -5.79 -8.15 -3.96
N PHE A 12 -6.22 -6.90 -3.69
CA PHE A 12 -5.91 -6.23 -2.43
C PHE A 12 -6.77 -6.81 -1.30
N CYS A 13 -6.22 -7.76 -0.54
CA CYS A 13 -6.87 -8.42 0.60
C CYS A 13 -6.02 -8.27 1.88
N PRO A 14 -6.22 -7.17 2.64
CA PRO A 14 -5.54 -6.95 3.93
C PRO A 14 -5.84 -8.03 4.98
N GLU A 15 -7.05 -8.60 4.94
CA GLU A 15 -7.56 -9.59 5.89
C GLU A 15 -6.64 -10.81 5.99
N ARG A 16 -5.99 -11.19 4.87
CA ARG A 16 -5.03 -12.29 4.83
C ARG A 16 -3.92 -12.18 5.89
N TRP A 17 -3.47 -10.96 6.17
CA TRP A 17 -2.44 -10.72 7.18
C TRP A 17 -2.99 -10.67 8.61
N LEU A 18 -4.28 -10.34 8.76
CA LEU A 18 -4.96 -10.29 10.06
C LEU A 18 -5.38 -11.69 10.53
N GLU A 19 -5.70 -12.58 9.60
CA GLU A 19 -6.15 -13.94 9.87
C GLU A 19 -4.98 -14.94 10.06
N ASP A 20 -3.78 -14.62 9.55
CA ASP A 20 -2.55 -15.41 9.75
C ASP A 20 -1.98 -15.20 11.16
N LYS A 21 -2.61 -15.86 12.15
CA LYS A 21 -2.26 -15.75 13.58
C LYS A 21 -0.80 -16.12 13.89
N ASP A 22 -0.26 -17.07 13.14
CA ASP A 22 1.10 -17.57 13.32
C ASP A 22 2.14 -16.73 12.54
N ARG A 23 1.69 -15.69 11.82
CA ARG A 23 2.53 -14.79 11.02
C ARG A 23 3.45 -15.54 10.06
N THR A 24 2.95 -16.64 9.51
CA THR A 24 3.69 -17.49 8.57
C THR A 24 3.99 -16.78 7.26
N LEU A 25 3.11 -15.87 6.85
CA LEU A 25 3.20 -15.09 5.62
C LEU A 25 4.33 -14.04 5.65
N ASP A 26 4.73 -13.59 6.84
CA ASP A 26 5.82 -12.61 7.01
C ASP A 26 7.13 -13.10 6.39
N ARG A 27 7.35 -14.42 6.35
CA ARG A 27 8.53 -15.01 5.73
C ARG A 27 8.60 -14.72 4.22
N TYR A 28 7.44 -14.62 3.59
CA TYR A 28 7.26 -14.45 2.15
C TYR A 28 7.09 -12.97 1.75
N LEU A 29 6.92 -12.07 2.72
CA LEU A 29 6.94 -10.62 2.48
C LEU A 29 8.37 -10.13 2.24
N VAL A 30 8.74 -9.98 0.96
CA VAL A 30 10.10 -9.61 0.53
C VAL A 30 10.17 -8.28 -0.20
N SER A 31 9.19 -7.40 -0.01
CA SER A 31 9.07 -6.09 -0.69
C SER A 31 10.27 -5.16 -0.44
N PHE A 32 10.93 -5.31 0.72
CA PHE A 32 12.14 -4.58 1.10
C PHE A 32 13.42 -5.42 0.94
N GLY A 33 13.34 -6.56 0.25
CA GLY A 33 14.41 -7.56 0.23
C GLY A 33 14.58 -8.29 1.57
N LYS A 34 15.38 -9.35 1.59
CA LYS A 34 15.64 -10.19 2.77
C LYS A 34 17.10 -10.63 2.82
N GLY A 35 17.62 -10.85 4.02
CA GLY A 35 19.00 -11.30 4.24
C GLY A 35 20.00 -10.14 4.28
N PRO A 36 21.30 -10.39 4.05
CA PRO A 36 22.37 -9.41 4.30
C PRO A 36 22.32 -8.16 3.41
N ARG A 37 21.54 -8.20 2.32
CA ARG A 37 21.30 -7.06 1.42
C ARG A 37 19.86 -6.55 1.47
N SER A 38 19.14 -6.80 2.56
CA SER A 38 17.82 -6.19 2.77
C SER A 38 17.93 -4.67 2.84
N CYS A 39 16.85 -3.97 2.49
CA CYS A 39 16.73 -2.53 2.61
C CYS A 39 17.13 -2.06 4.01
N LEU A 40 18.13 -1.17 4.08
CA LEU A 40 18.58 -0.58 5.35
C LEU A 40 17.49 0.30 5.98
N GLY A 41 16.63 0.89 5.15
CA GLY A 41 15.56 1.81 5.55
C GLY A 41 14.25 1.14 5.95
N ILE A 42 14.17 -0.20 6.05
CA ILE A 42 12.90 -0.90 6.29
C ILE A 42 12.16 -0.41 7.54
N ASN A 43 12.87 -0.17 8.64
CA ASN A 43 12.25 0.31 9.88
C ASN A 43 11.72 1.74 9.74
N LEU A 44 12.46 2.61 9.05
CA LEU A 44 12.03 3.98 8.77
C LEU A 44 10.78 3.99 7.89
N ALA A 45 10.78 3.20 6.81
CA ALA A 45 9.64 3.08 5.90
C ALA A 45 8.38 2.63 6.65
N TRP A 46 8.48 1.64 7.54
CA TRP A 46 7.35 1.23 8.38
C TRP A 46 6.86 2.35 9.29
N CYS A 47 7.77 3.04 10.01
CA CYS A 47 7.40 4.17 10.86
C CYS A 47 6.66 5.26 10.08
N GLU A 48 7.17 5.64 8.91
CA GLU A 48 6.54 6.63 8.04
C GLU A 48 5.17 6.17 7.55
N LEU A 49 5.04 4.92 7.09
CA LEU A 49 3.77 4.35 6.66
C LEU A 49 2.71 4.40 7.78
N TYR A 50 3.05 4.01 9.01
CA TYR A 50 2.12 4.08 10.13
C TYR A 50 1.72 5.52 10.47
N LEU A 51 2.68 6.45 10.48
CA LEU A 51 2.40 7.87 10.74
C LEU A 51 1.51 8.46 9.64
N ILE A 52 1.82 8.20 8.38
CA ILE A 52 1.04 8.70 7.24
C ILE A 52 -0.38 8.14 7.31
N MET A 53 -0.54 6.82 7.38
CA MET A 53 -1.87 6.20 7.47
C MET A 53 -2.66 6.72 8.67
N GLY A 54 -2.04 6.76 9.85
CA GLY A 54 -2.68 7.27 11.06
C GLY A 54 -3.11 8.73 10.96
N ASN A 55 -2.31 9.59 10.32
CA ASN A 55 -2.69 10.99 10.12
C ASN A 55 -3.74 11.17 9.03
N VAL A 56 -3.62 10.46 7.90
CA VAL A 56 -4.59 10.53 6.81
C VAL A 56 -5.99 10.17 7.31
N PHE A 57 -6.15 9.03 7.97
CA PHE A 57 -7.47 8.59 8.45
C PHE A 57 -8.00 9.40 9.63
N ARG A 58 -7.13 9.96 10.46
CA ARG A 58 -7.54 10.71 11.66
C ARG A 58 -7.83 12.18 11.39
N LYS A 59 -7.06 12.82 10.52
CA LYS A 59 -7.04 14.29 10.38
C LYS A 59 -7.62 14.79 9.07
N LEU A 60 -7.77 13.93 8.06
CA LEU A 60 -8.25 14.36 6.74
C LEU A 60 -9.62 13.76 6.45
N ASN A 61 -10.49 14.57 5.85
CA ASN A 61 -11.62 14.08 5.08
C ASN A 61 -11.20 14.09 3.61
N LEU A 62 -11.15 12.91 3.00
CA LEU A 62 -10.78 12.73 1.60
C LEU A 62 -12.05 12.56 0.76
N SER A 63 -12.17 13.36 -0.29
CA SER A 63 -13.15 13.18 -1.36
C SER A 63 -12.42 13.17 -2.70
N SER A 64 -12.99 12.46 -3.66
CA SER A 64 -12.53 12.51 -5.05
C SER A 64 -13.68 12.97 -5.93
N ASP A 65 -13.34 13.85 -6.87
CA ASP A 65 -14.28 14.40 -7.84
C ASP A 65 -14.45 13.50 -9.07
N SER A 66 -13.58 12.48 -9.23
CA SER A 66 -13.59 11.57 -10.37
C SER A 66 -13.62 10.11 -9.95
N ASP A 67 -14.03 9.24 -10.88
CA ASP A 67 -13.96 7.79 -10.67
C ASP A 67 -12.52 7.32 -10.86
N LEU A 68 -11.73 7.44 -9.78
CA LEU A 68 -10.30 7.09 -9.74
C LEU A 68 -10.01 5.71 -10.34
N TRP A 69 -10.92 4.75 -10.19
CA TRP A 69 -10.69 3.37 -10.64
C TRP A 69 -10.78 3.21 -12.15
N SER A 70 -11.58 4.02 -12.84
CA SER A 70 -11.69 3.97 -14.30
C SER A 70 -10.63 4.82 -15.00
N GLU A 71 -10.10 5.86 -14.34
CA GLU A 71 -9.12 6.81 -14.89
C GLU A 71 -7.67 6.39 -14.65
N VAL A 72 -7.35 5.82 -13.49
CA VAL A 72 -5.96 5.45 -13.16
C VAL A 72 -5.57 4.19 -13.93
N ARG A 73 -4.57 4.33 -14.80
CA ARG A 73 -3.90 3.19 -15.44
C ARG A 73 -2.52 3.03 -14.81
N PHE A 74 -2.39 1.98 -14.01
CA PHE A 74 -1.12 1.58 -13.43
C PHE A 74 -0.34 0.73 -14.43
N LYS A 75 0.91 1.12 -14.67
CA LYS A 75 1.84 0.34 -15.51
C LYS A 75 3.10 0.03 -14.71
N GLU A 76 3.32 -1.25 -14.45
CA GLU A 76 4.54 -1.73 -13.83
C GLU A 76 5.69 -1.65 -14.83
N VAL A 77 6.51 -0.60 -14.70
CA VAL A 77 7.87 -0.52 -15.25
C VAL A 77 8.82 -0.61 -14.04
N PHE A 78 10.15 -0.72 -14.25
CA PHE A 78 11.14 -0.75 -13.16
C PHE A 78 10.93 0.32 -12.08
N VAL A 79 10.27 1.43 -12.44
CA VAL A 79 9.60 2.36 -11.54
C VAL A 79 8.11 2.44 -11.90
N PRO A 80 7.20 2.61 -10.93
CA PRO A 80 5.79 2.82 -11.23
C PRO A 80 5.65 4.09 -12.07
N VAL A 81 5.05 3.96 -13.25
CA VAL A 81 4.70 5.10 -14.10
C VAL A 81 3.19 5.20 -14.14
N TYR A 82 2.71 6.40 -13.85
CA TYR A 82 1.30 6.75 -13.95
C TYR A 82 1.11 7.62 -15.19
N GLU A 83 0.17 7.23 -16.06
CA GLU A 83 -0.15 7.97 -17.28
C GLU A 83 -1.41 8.84 -17.04
N GLY A 84 -1.30 10.16 -17.25
CA GLY A 84 -2.42 11.13 -17.10
C GLY A 84 -2.45 11.90 -15.77
N ASP A 85 -3.53 12.65 -15.52
CA ASP A 85 -3.83 13.26 -14.22
C ASP A 85 -4.41 12.17 -13.29
N VAL A 86 -3.50 11.44 -12.63
CA VAL A 86 -3.81 10.17 -11.96
C VAL A 86 -4.38 10.29 -10.55
N LEU A 87 -4.47 11.47 -9.96
CA LEU A 87 -5.08 11.61 -8.64
C LEU A 87 -5.56 13.04 -8.41
N SER A 88 -6.84 13.29 -8.69
CA SER A 88 -7.52 14.48 -8.18
C SER A 88 -8.30 14.09 -6.92
N ALA A 89 -7.79 14.52 -5.77
CA ALA A 89 -8.44 14.34 -4.48
C ALA A 89 -8.39 15.65 -3.70
N THR A 90 -9.52 16.04 -3.13
CA THR A 90 -9.60 17.16 -2.20
C THR A 90 -9.44 16.62 -0.78
N ALA A 91 -8.58 17.27 0.00
CA ALA A 91 -8.36 16.95 1.40
C ALA A 91 -8.74 18.16 2.26
N GLU A 92 -9.70 17.98 3.15
CA GLU A 92 -10.08 18.97 4.13
C GLU A 92 -9.70 18.51 5.54
N GLU A 93 -9.34 19.45 6.41
CA GLU A 93 -9.07 19.12 7.81
C GLU A 93 -10.35 18.63 8.49
N ARG A 94 -10.26 17.44 9.09
CA ARG A 94 -11.34 16.86 9.87
C ARG A 94 -11.40 17.57 11.22
N ARG A 95 -12.31 18.54 11.36
CA ARG A 95 -12.63 19.15 12.66
C ARG A 95 -13.24 18.10 13.58
N SER A 96 -12.65 17.96 14.77
CA SER A 96 -13.14 17.11 15.87
C SER A 96 -14.43 17.65 16.48
#